data_AF-A0A2N4XM25-F1
#
_entry.id   AF-A0A2N4XM25-F1
#
_cell.length_a   1.000
_cell.length_b   1.000
_cell.length_c   1.000
_cell.angle_alpha   90.00
_cell.angle_beta   90.00
_cell.angle_gamma   90.00
#
_symmetry.space_group_name_H-M   'P 1'
#
loop_
_entity.id
_entity.type
_entity.pdbx_description
1 polymer ?
#
loop_
_entity_poly.entity_id
_entity_poly.type
_entity_poly.pdbx_seq_one_letter_code
_entity_poly.pdbx_strand_id
1 'polypeptide(L)'
;MRCAALLLAVACQTTIAASPELVCHYSYGGETRSVRQPQLASAQTAYTQKPLAIGSYFLFRPVFEPTEVKLYSLTDHPDGPLPLHVARYAYPAATRSQGKFGFTGEQRVYEPIRDSELVYWCEIQGPRETHR
;
A
#
# COMPACT_ATOMS: atom_id res chain seq x y z
N MET A 1 -64.98 -1.92 -8.54
CA MET A 1 -63.79 -1.22 -9.07
C MET A 1 -62.64 -1.42 -8.10
N ARG A 2 -61.63 -2.21 -8.44
CA ARG A 2 -60.43 -2.44 -7.62
C ARG A 2 -59.21 -2.00 -8.43
N CYS A 3 -58.62 -0.87 -8.08
CA CYS A 3 -57.33 -0.44 -8.60
C CYS A 3 -56.24 -1.13 -7.76
N ALA A 4 -55.62 -2.16 -8.33
CA ALA A 4 -54.41 -2.76 -7.78
C ALA A 4 -53.21 -2.01 -8.35
N ALA A 5 -52.60 -1.14 -7.54
CA ALA A 5 -51.35 -0.48 -7.89
C ALA A 5 -50.18 -1.43 -7.59
N LEU A 6 -49.53 -1.95 -8.63
CA LEU A 6 -48.26 -2.67 -8.51
C LEU A 6 -47.12 -1.67 -8.27
N LEU A 7 -46.58 -1.67 -7.05
CA LEU A 7 -45.32 -0.99 -6.71
C LEU A 7 -44.15 -1.85 -7.23
N LEU A 8 -43.52 -1.43 -8.34
CA LEU A 8 -42.23 -1.96 -8.76
C LEU A 8 -41.13 -1.45 -7.80
N ALA A 9 -40.68 -2.32 -6.90
CA ALA A 9 -39.48 -2.11 -6.12
C ALA A 9 -38.25 -2.31 -7.01
N VAL A 10 -37.66 -1.23 -7.52
CA VAL A 10 -36.36 -1.25 -8.21
C VAL A 10 -35.27 -1.43 -7.16
N ALA A 11 -34.75 -2.66 -7.03
CA ALA A 11 -33.58 -2.95 -6.21
C ALA A 11 -32.34 -2.35 -6.89
N CYS A 12 -31.89 -1.19 -6.41
CA CYS A 12 -30.61 -0.60 -6.79
C CYS A 12 -29.49 -1.45 -6.15
N GLN A 13 -28.89 -2.35 -6.94
CA GLN A 13 -27.74 -3.13 -6.49
C GLN A 13 -26.49 -2.23 -6.57
N THR A 14 -26.06 -1.70 -5.44
CA THR A 14 -24.78 -1.01 -5.32
C THR A 14 -23.66 -2.04 -5.40
N THR A 15 -23.03 -2.16 -6.57
CA THR A 15 -21.80 -2.93 -6.74
C THR A 15 -20.65 -2.17 -6.09
N ILE A 16 -20.22 -2.62 -4.91
CA ILE A 16 -18.99 -2.13 -4.27
C ILE A 16 -17.84 -2.74 -5.06
N ALA A 17 -17.23 -1.97 -5.95
CA ALA A 17 -15.97 -2.37 -6.58
C ALA A 17 -14.89 -2.42 -5.49
N ALA A 18 -14.29 -3.59 -5.28
CA ALA A 18 -13.16 -3.71 -4.36
C ALA A 18 -11.98 -2.88 -4.92
N SER A 19 -11.40 -2.03 -4.07
CA SER A 19 -10.27 -1.17 -4.44
C SER A 19 -9.00 -2.01 -4.57
N PRO A 20 -8.10 -1.74 -5.55
CA PRO A 20 -6.80 -2.40 -5.59
C PRO A 20 -6.01 -2.13 -4.30
N GLU A 21 -5.18 -3.10 -3.92
CA GLU A 21 -4.32 -3.00 -2.74
C GLU A 21 -2.85 -2.97 -3.14
N LEU A 22 -2.11 -2.05 -2.53
CA LEU A 22 -0.65 -2.10 -2.49
C LEU A 22 -0.23 -3.11 -1.41
N VAL A 23 0.54 -4.11 -1.80
CA VAL A 23 1.14 -5.09 -0.89
C VAL A 23 2.64 -4.89 -0.90
N CYS A 24 3.21 -4.58 0.26
CA CYS A 24 4.65 -4.45 0.42
C CYS A 24 5.15 -5.53 1.36
N HIS A 25 6.14 -6.29 0.91
CA HIS A 25 6.86 -7.28 1.68
C HIS A 25 8.15 -6.66 2.16
N TYR A 26 8.51 -6.93 3.40
CA TYR A 26 9.73 -6.41 3.99
C TYR A 26 10.40 -7.46 4.86
N SER A 27 11.73 -7.46 4.85
CA SER A 27 12.57 -8.32 5.67
C SER A 27 13.49 -7.46 6.53
N TYR A 28 13.50 -7.75 7.84
CA TYR A 28 14.35 -7.08 8.82
C TYR A 28 14.72 -8.08 9.92
N GLY A 29 16.00 -8.15 10.29
CA GLY A 29 16.47 -9.05 11.35
C GLY A 29 16.22 -10.54 11.05
N GLY A 30 16.11 -10.92 9.77
CA GLY A 30 15.80 -12.29 9.33
C GLY A 30 14.31 -12.65 9.31
N GLU A 31 13.41 -11.74 9.71
CA GLU A 31 11.97 -11.96 9.65
C GLU A 31 11.34 -11.20 8.47
N THR A 32 10.55 -11.91 7.66
CA THR A 32 9.82 -11.33 6.53
C THR A 32 8.33 -11.21 6.84
N ARG A 33 7.77 -10.03 6.64
CA ARG A 33 6.35 -9.70 6.84
C ARG A 33 5.81 -8.91 5.67
N SER A 34 4.49 -8.74 5.62
CA SER A 34 3.83 -7.93 4.59
C SER A 34 2.87 -6.92 5.22
N VAL A 35 2.78 -5.75 4.59
CA VAL A 35 1.77 -4.73 4.87
C VAL A 35 0.90 -4.52 3.64
N ARG A 36 -0.41 -4.35 3.85
CA ARG A 36 -1.38 -4.01 2.81
C ARG A 36 -1.91 -2.60 3.04
N GLN A 37 -2.05 -1.85 1.96
CA GLN A 37 -2.67 -0.54 1.95
C GLN A 37 -3.66 -0.47 0.78
N PRO A 38 -4.94 -0.14 1.02
CA PRO A 38 -5.84 0.15 -0.08
C PRO A 38 -5.36 1.41 -0.81
N GLN A 39 -5.77 1.56 -2.08
CA GLN A 39 -5.62 2.83 -2.75
C GLN A 39 -6.40 3.93 -2.00
N LEU A 40 -5.74 5.04 -1.72
CA LEU A 40 -6.32 6.22 -1.10
C LEU A 40 -7.22 6.94 -2.10
N ALA A 41 -8.31 7.51 -1.59
CA ALA A 41 -9.23 8.33 -2.40
C ALA A 41 -8.57 9.64 -2.88
N SER A 42 -7.63 10.20 -2.11
CA SER A 42 -6.92 11.44 -2.47
C SER A 42 -5.55 11.54 -1.80
N ALA A 43 -4.69 12.41 -2.34
CA ALA A 43 -3.35 12.68 -1.80
C ALA A 43 -3.38 13.38 -0.43
N GLN A 44 -4.46 14.08 -0.07
CA GLN A 44 -4.57 14.72 1.24
C GLN A 44 -4.55 13.69 2.39
N THR A 45 -5.19 12.53 2.17
CA THR A 45 -5.18 11.44 3.15
C THR A 45 -3.77 10.86 3.35
N ALA A 46 -2.90 10.92 2.34
CA ALA A 46 -1.52 10.44 2.45
C ALA A 46 -0.73 11.18 3.55
N TYR A 47 -0.93 12.49 3.70
CA TYR A 47 -0.24 13.28 4.73
C TYR A 47 -0.66 12.92 6.15
N THR A 48 -1.80 12.26 6.31
CA THR A 48 -2.29 11.78 7.62
C THR A 48 -1.88 10.35 7.94
N GLN A 49 -1.28 9.62 6.98
CA GLN A 49 -0.82 8.26 7.22
C GLN A 49 0.41 8.26 8.12
N LYS A 50 0.27 7.58 9.26
CA LYS A 50 1.39 7.27 10.16
C LYS A 50 2.27 6.18 9.53
N PRO A 51 3.59 6.29 9.64
CA PRO A 51 4.47 5.21 9.21
C PRO A 51 4.34 4.01 10.16
N LEU A 52 4.55 2.80 9.63
CA LEU A 52 4.64 1.54 10.35
C LEU A 52 6.03 1.39 10.95
N ALA A 53 6.14 1.02 12.23
CA ALA A 53 7.42 0.60 12.79
C ALA A 53 7.84 -0.78 12.25
N ILE A 54 9.07 -0.87 11.73
CA ILE A 54 9.71 -2.12 11.33
C ILE A 54 10.92 -2.35 12.22
N GLY A 55 10.82 -3.35 13.09
CA GLY A 55 11.86 -3.64 14.06
C GLY A 55 12.10 -2.47 15.00
N SER A 56 13.37 -2.17 15.26
CA SER A 56 13.77 -1.16 16.24
C SER A 56 14.12 0.20 15.64
N TYR A 57 14.44 0.26 14.34
CA TYR A 57 15.14 1.42 13.76
C TYR A 57 14.52 1.98 12.49
N PHE A 58 13.64 1.22 11.84
CA PHE A 58 13.01 1.64 10.60
C PHE A 58 11.55 2.01 10.84
N LEU A 59 11.11 3.03 10.12
CA LEU A 59 9.71 3.31 9.89
C LEU A 59 9.43 3.21 8.39
N PHE A 60 8.31 2.61 8.02
CA PHE A 60 7.94 2.40 6.62
C PHE A 60 6.56 2.96 6.34
N ARG A 61 6.45 3.82 5.33
CA ARG A 61 5.18 4.42 4.92
C ARG A 61 4.94 4.17 3.44
N PRO A 62 4.23 3.08 3.10
CA PRO A 62 3.70 2.89 1.77
C PRO A 62 2.45 3.75 1.58
N VAL A 63 2.43 4.58 0.55
CA VAL A 63 1.31 5.44 0.18
C VAL A 63 0.88 5.07 -1.23
N PHE A 64 -0.39 4.70 -1.40
CA PHE A 64 -0.97 4.41 -2.71
C PHE A 64 -2.02 5.47 -3.06
N GLU A 65 -1.68 6.41 -3.94
CA GLU A 65 -2.55 7.48 -4.41
C GLU A 65 -3.20 7.12 -5.76
N PRO A 66 -4.19 7.90 -6.25
CA PRO A 66 -4.81 7.68 -7.56
C PRO A 66 -3.84 7.61 -8.74
N THR A 67 -2.72 8.34 -8.69
CA THR A 67 -1.78 8.50 -9.81
C THR A 67 -0.37 7.96 -9.55
N GLU A 68 -0.05 7.60 -8.30
CA GLU A 68 1.30 7.14 -7.96
C GLU A 68 1.33 6.31 -6.67
N VAL A 69 2.40 5.53 -6.52
CA VAL A 69 2.81 4.89 -5.28
C VAL A 69 4.06 5.59 -4.77
N LYS A 70 4.06 6.00 -3.50
CA LYS A 70 5.23 6.55 -2.80
C LYS A 70 5.62 5.61 -1.67
N LEU A 71 6.89 5.25 -1.62
CA LEU A 71 7.43 4.37 -0.59
C LEU A 71 8.49 5.14 0.18
N TYR A 72 8.24 5.34 1.47
CA TYR A 72 9.18 5.98 2.37
C TYR A 72 9.76 4.94 3.33
N SER A 73 11.07 4.75 3.28
CA SER A 73 11.83 4.11 4.35
C SER A 73 12.52 5.20 5.15
N LEU A 74 12.22 5.25 6.43
CA LEU A 74 12.63 6.28 7.36
C LEU A 74 13.41 5.60 8.50
N THR A 75 14.28 6.36 9.18
CA THR A 75 14.81 5.96 10.49
C THR A 75 13.94 6.52 11.60
N ASP A 76 13.77 5.74 12.66
CA ASP A 76 13.20 6.18 13.93
C ASP A 76 14.27 6.93 14.74
N HIS A 77 14.40 8.23 14.48
CA HIS A 77 15.38 9.10 15.13
C HIS A 77 14.73 9.83 16.33
N PRO A 78 15.46 10.10 17.43
CA PRO A 78 14.91 10.79 18.60
C PRO A 78 14.22 12.13 18.30
N ASP A 79 14.73 12.88 17.33
CA ASP A 79 14.16 14.16 16.87
C ASP A 79 12.99 14.01 15.87
N GLY A 80 12.55 12.78 15.63
CA GLY A 80 11.46 12.41 14.73
C GLY A 80 11.90 11.65 13.48
N PRO A 81 10.95 11.11 12.69
CA PRO A 81 11.26 10.29 11.52
C PRO A 81 12.10 11.03 10.47
N LEU A 82 13.24 10.45 10.06
CA LEU A 82 14.11 11.00 9.01
C LEU A 82 14.14 10.08 7.79
N PRO A 83 14.08 10.59 6.55
CA PRO A 83 14.09 9.76 5.35
C PRO A 83 15.47 9.14 5.10
N LEU A 84 15.50 7.82 4.92
CA LEU A 84 16.66 7.06 4.43
C LEU A 84 16.54 6.79 2.93
N HIS A 85 15.34 6.43 2.47
CA HIS A 85 15.06 6.14 1.06
C HIS A 85 13.62 6.54 0.70
N VAL A 86 13.45 7.14 -0.47
CA VAL A 86 12.14 7.49 -1.04
C VAL A 86 12.09 7.05 -2.49
N ALA A 87 11.11 6.23 -2.83
CA ALA A 87 10.83 5.82 -4.20
C ALA A 87 9.42 6.22 -4.63
N ARG A 88 9.27 6.59 -5.90
CA ARG A 88 8.00 6.98 -6.52
C ARG A 88 7.79 6.22 -7.80
N TYR A 89 6.59 5.67 -7.98
CA TYR A 89 6.22 4.89 -9.14
C TYR A 89 4.88 5.39 -9.69
N ALA A 90 4.84 5.75 -10.97
CA ALA A 90 3.61 6.19 -11.60
C ALA A 90 2.60 5.03 -11.68
N TYR A 91 1.34 5.28 -11.32
CA TYR A 91 0.24 4.35 -11.50
C TYR A 91 -0.53 4.72 -12.78
N PRO A 92 -0.89 3.76 -13.66
CA PRO A 92 -0.86 2.31 -13.47
C PRO A 92 0.43 1.61 -13.92
N ALA A 93 1.51 2.31 -14.27
CA ALA A 93 2.76 1.64 -14.65
C ALA A 93 3.32 0.74 -13.52
N ALA A 94 3.07 1.12 -12.25
CA ALA A 94 3.32 0.36 -11.03
C ALA A 94 2.53 -0.95 -10.90
N THR A 95 1.73 -1.36 -11.89
CA THR A 95 1.14 -2.72 -11.94
C THR A 95 2.01 -3.71 -12.72
N ARG A 96 3.02 -3.23 -13.47
CA ARG A 96 3.92 -4.09 -14.25
C ARG A 96 4.97 -4.72 -13.35
N SER A 97 4.88 -6.03 -13.18
CA SER A 97 5.86 -6.79 -12.40
C SER A 97 7.25 -6.77 -13.04
N GLN A 98 8.29 -6.67 -12.20
CA GLN A 98 9.71 -6.84 -12.52
C GLN A 98 10.20 -8.26 -12.12
N GLY A 99 9.31 -9.26 -12.14
CA GLY A 99 9.60 -10.65 -11.77
C GLY A 99 9.05 -11.02 -10.39
N LYS A 100 9.84 -11.72 -9.56
CA LYS A 100 9.38 -12.18 -8.23
C LYS A 100 9.21 -11.06 -7.20
N PHE A 101 9.73 -9.87 -7.47
CA PHE A 101 9.77 -8.74 -6.53
C PHE A 101 8.83 -7.59 -6.93
N GLY A 102 7.71 -7.91 -7.57
CA GLY A 102 6.69 -6.93 -7.93
C GLY A 102 7.21 -5.78 -8.80
N PHE A 103 6.55 -4.62 -8.78
CA PHE A 103 6.90 -3.49 -9.66
C PHE A 103 8.13 -2.71 -9.17
N THR A 104 8.48 -2.83 -7.89
CA THR A 104 9.63 -2.12 -7.31
C THR A 104 10.95 -2.82 -7.61
N GLY A 105 10.93 -4.12 -7.89
CA GLY A 105 12.12 -4.96 -7.69
C GLY A 105 12.48 -5.08 -6.21
N GLU A 106 13.57 -5.78 -5.89
CA GLU A 106 14.09 -5.85 -4.52
C GLU A 106 14.89 -4.60 -4.20
N GLN A 107 14.51 -3.92 -3.12
CA GLN A 107 15.15 -2.73 -2.60
C GLN A 107 15.86 -3.08 -1.30
N ARG A 108 17.07 -2.53 -1.08
CA ARG A 108 17.85 -2.72 0.15
C ARG A 108 18.22 -1.34 0.70
N VAL A 109 17.82 -1.05 1.93
CA VAL A 109 17.99 0.24 2.59
C VAL A 109 18.79 0.03 3.87
N TYR A 110 19.86 0.79 4.04
CA TYR A 110 20.75 0.70 5.20
C TYR A 110 20.53 1.89 6.13
N GLU A 111 20.45 1.63 7.44
CA GLU A 111 20.50 2.64 8.49
C GLU A 111 21.95 2.75 8.98
N PRO A 112 22.64 3.87 8.70
CA PRO A 112 24.09 3.96 8.86
C PRO A 112 24.58 4.00 10.31
N ILE A 113 23.76 4.44 11.27
CA ILE A 113 24.21 4.59 12.67
C ILE A 113 24.23 3.25 13.38
N ARG A 114 23.24 2.39 13.11
CA ARG A 114 23.01 1.13 13.84
C ARG A 114 23.23 -0.11 12.98
N ASP A 115 23.91 0.06 11.84
CA ASP A 115 24.32 -0.99 10.90
C ASP A 115 23.20 -2.00 10.59
N SER A 116 22.02 -1.46 10.33
CA SER A 116 20.81 -2.27 10.16
C SER A 116 20.31 -2.19 8.73
N GLU A 117 19.81 -3.30 8.22
CA GLU A 117 19.30 -3.42 6.85
C GLU A 117 17.79 -3.71 6.82
N LEU A 118 17.10 -2.98 5.95
CA LEU A 118 15.73 -3.25 5.52
C LEU A 118 15.74 -3.68 4.06
N VAL A 119 15.24 -4.88 3.77
CA VAL A 119 14.95 -5.33 2.40
C VAL A 119 13.45 -5.19 2.16
N TYR A 120 13.01 -4.64 1.02
CA TYR A 120 11.59 -4.61 0.69
C TYR A 120 11.31 -4.72 -0.81
N TRP A 121 10.09 -5.14 -1.13
CA TRP A 121 9.51 -5.00 -2.47
C TRP A 121 7.99 -4.85 -2.38
N CYS A 122 7.38 -4.27 -3.41
CA CYS A 122 5.92 -4.08 -3.45
C CYS A 122 5.30 -4.51 -4.78
N GLU A 123 4.04 -4.91 -4.69
CA GLU A 123 3.16 -5.30 -5.78
C GLU A 123 1.79 -4.65 -5.61
N ILE A 124 1.06 -4.47 -6.71
CA ILE A 124 -0.35 -4.06 -6.67
C ILE A 124 -1.19 -5.29 -6.98
N GLN A 125 -2.07 -5.65 -6.04
CA GLN A 125 -3.01 -6.75 -6.20
C GLN A 125 -4.38 -6.16 -6.57
N GLY A 126 -4.99 -6.76 -7.59
CA GLY A 126 -6.34 -6.38 -8.01
C GLY A 126 -7.39 -6.71 -6.96
N PRO A 127 -8.65 -6.31 -7.21
CA PRO A 127 -9.79 -6.70 -6.39
C PRO A 127 -9.82 -8.22 -6.26
N ARG A 128 -9.86 -8.75 -5.03
CA ARG A 128 -9.96 -10.20 -4.83
C ARG A 128 -11.36 -10.64 -5.29
N GLU A 129 -11.44 -11.34 -6.43
CA GLU A 129 -12.67 -12.01 -6.83
C GLU A 129 -12.92 -13.14 -5.81
N THR A 130 -13.87 -12.94 -4.89
CA THR A 130 -14.38 -14.02 -4.07
C THR A 130 -15.15 -14.96 -4.97
N HIS A 131 -14.49 -16.03 -5.44
CA HIS A 131 -15.14 -17.10 -6.17
C HIS A 131 -16.24 -17.69 -5.26
N ARG A 132 -17.48 -17.55 -5.72
CA ARG A 132 -18.68 -18.08 -5.07
C ARG A 132 -18.84 -19.55 -5.39
#